data_AF-A0A7Y2CSV6-F1
#
_entry.id   AF-A0A7Y2CSV6-F1
#
_cell.length_a   1.000
_cell.length_b   1.000
_cell.length_c   1.000
_cell.angle_alpha   90.00
_cell.angle_beta   90.00
_cell.angle_gamma   90.00
#
_symmetry.space_group_name_H-M   'P 1'
#
loop_
_entity.id
_entity.type
_entity.pdbx_description
1 polymer ?
#
loop_
_entity_poly.entity_id
_entity_poly.type
_entity_poly.pdbx_seq_one_letter_code
_entity_poly.pdbx_strand_id
1 'polypeptide(L)'
;MTLQCDLEIRRRLDVPALLRLLLLTILSLAVRTEPTIAQQQDSVITGRIILFVSPDSQEVAALKQQMGEEDFYVAADDENWYRSAGFDLLDSLQVAYTSTSEKKFTFMVDGLEQDYDWSEKTPGWFVILYDGTRAPVVTFSVELPTRVSFLTE
;
A
#
# COMPACT_ATOMS: atom_id res chain seq x y z
N MET A 1 64.58 10.88 52.43
CA MET A 1 64.51 11.38 51.05
C MET A 1 63.27 10.73 50.42
N THR A 2 62.05 11.04 50.86
CA THR A 2 61.21 12.25 50.65
C THR A 2 60.50 12.25 49.28
N LEU A 3 59.18 11.95 49.34
CA LEU A 3 58.00 12.42 48.59
C LEU A 3 58.12 12.67 47.05
N GLN A 4 57.38 11.97 46.18
CA GLN A 4 55.94 12.10 45.78
C GLN A 4 55.61 13.23 44.78
N CYS A 5 54.54 13.01 44.01
CA CYS A 5 53.79 13.86 43.05
C CYS A 5 54.31 13.87 41.60
N ASP A 6 53.64 13.24 40.62
CA ASP A 6 52.27 13.46 40.04
C ASP A 6 52.48 14.02 38.61
N LEU A 7 51.77 13.70 37.53
CA LEU A 7 50.39 13.25 37.37
C LEU A 7 50.28 12.63 35.96
N GLU A 8 50.15 11.31 35.83
CA GLU A 8 49.92 10.65 34.54
C GLU A 8 48.42 10.74 34.20
N ILE A 9 48.04 11.69 33.34
CA ILE A 9 46.67 11.87 32.87
C ILE A 9 46.32 10.70 31.93
N ARG A 10 45.76 9.63 32.49
CA ARG A 10 45.03 8.61 31.73
C ARG A 10 43.54 8.75 32.00
N ARG A 11 42.88 9.67 31.28
CA ARG A 11 41.43 9.64 31.12
C ARG A 11 41.08 8.37 30.36
N ARG A 12 40.54 7.37 31.08
CA ARG A 12 39.91 6.19 30.48
C ARG A 12 38.65 6.67 29.75
N LEU A 13 38.72 6.77 28.42
CA LEU A 13 37.55 6.87 27.58
C LEU A 13 36.81 5.54 27.69
N ASP A 14 35.63 5.56 28.31
CA ASP A 14 34.79 4.39 28.47
C ASP A 14 34.12 4.05 27.12
N VAL A 15 34.84 3.26 26.31
CA VAL A 15 34.44 2.78 24.98
C VAL A 15 32.98 2.25 24.91
N PRO A 16 32.42 1.52 25.90
CA PRO A 16 31.02 1.08 25.85
C PRO A 16 30.00 2.23 25.95
N ALA A 17 30.35 3.38 26.54
CA ALA A 17 29.46 4.53 26.62
C ALA A 17 29.33 5.25 25.26
N LEU A 18 30.43 5.33 24.50
CA LEU A 18 30.44 5.89 23.15
C LEU A 18 29.71 4.98 22.14
N LEU A 19 29.85 3.66 22.27
CA LEU A 19 29.14 2.70 21.43
C LEU A 19 27.62 2.76 21.64
N ARG A 20 27.16 2.94 22.89
CA ARG A 20 25.73 3.11 23.22
C ARG A 20 25.17 4.42 22.68
N LEU A 21 25.95 5.51 22.72
CA LEU A 21 25.54 6.80 22.17
C LEU A 21 25.44 6.74 20.62
N LEU A 22 26.35 6.01 19.97
CA LEU A 22 26.34 5.80 18.52
C LEU A 22 25.18 4.91 18.05
N LEU A 23 24.79 3.90 18.84
CA LEU A 23 23.65 3.03 18.53
C LEU A 23 22.30 3.76 18.67
N LEU A 24 22.19 4.69 19.62
CA LEU A 24 20.98 5.50 19.81
C LEU A 24 20.78 6.55 18.72
N THR A 25 21.86 7.09 18.13
CA THR A 25 21.76 8.02 16.99
C THR A 25 21.44 7.33 15.67
N ILE A 26 21.82 6.06 15.48
CA ILE A 26 21.47 5.31 14.26
C ILE A 26 19.99 4.88 14.28
N LEU A 27 19.41 4.61 15.46
CA LEU A 27 18.02 4.16 15.59
C LEU A 27 16.99 5.28 15.33
N SER A 28 17.35 6.55 15.50
CA SER A 28 16.47 7.70 15.26
C SER A 28 16.42 8.17 13.79
N LEU A 29 17.28 7.64 12.91
CA LEU A 29 17.25 7.92 11.46
C LEU A 29 16.37 6.96 10.65
N ALA A 30 15.75 5.96 11.29
CA ALA A 30 14.90 4.97 10.61
C ALA A 30 13.40 5.29 10.66
N VAL A 31 13.00 6.52 11.03
CA VAL A 31 11.64 7.00 10.71
C VAL A 31 11.63 7.30 9.21
N ARG A 32 11.36 6.28 8.42
CA ARG A 32 10.86 6.47 7.06
C ARG A 32 9.50 7.14 7.22
N THR A 33 9.44 8.44 6.97
CA THR A 33 8.20 9.05 6.51
C THR A 33 7.86 8.36 5.20
N GLU A 34 6.94 7.40 5.21
CA GLU A 34 6.27 7.02 3.98
C GLU A 34 5.64 8.29 3.41
N PRO A 35 5.87 8.61 2.13
CA PRO A 35 5.16 9.71 1.52
C PRO A 35 3.67 9.33 1.46
N THR A 36 2.88 9.82 2.41
CA THR A 36 1.42 9.91 2.23
C THR A 36 1.16 11.00 1.20
N ILE A 37 1.28 10.62 -0.06
CA ILE A 37 0.80 11.43 -1.18
C ILE A 37 -0.67 11.03 -1.36
N ALA A 38 -1.57 11.74 -0.68
CA ALA A 38 -2.93 11.89 -1.19
C ALA A 38 -2.85 12.99 -2.28
N GLN A 39 -2.34 12.63 -3.45
CA GLN A 39 -2.55 13.43 -4.65
C GLN A 39 -3.74 12.84 -5.36
N GLN A 40 -4.80 13.63 -5.42
CA GLN A 40 -5.84 13.51 -6.42
C GLN A 40 -5.13 13.49 -7.77
N GLN A 41 -5.02 12.30 -8.35
CA GLN A 41 -4.38 12.11 -9.64
C GLN A 41 -5.39 12.56 -10.70
N ASP A 42 -5.32 13.82 -11.11
CA ASP A 42 -5.86 14.33 -12.38
C ASP A 42 -5.13 13.68 -13.59
N SER A 43 -4.54 12.49 -13.42
CA SER A 43 -3.84 11.78 -14.46
C SER A 43 -4.77 10.75 -15.07
N VAL A 44 -5.04 10.94 -16.36
CA VAL A 44 -5.73 9.94 -17.17
C VAL A 44 -4.93 8.65 -17.21
N ILE A 45 -5.58 7.54 -16.87
CA ILE A 45 -4.99 6.20 -16.96
C ILE A 45 -5.05 5.73 -18.42
N THR A 46 -3.89 5.61 -19.04
CA THR A 46 -3.76 5.31 -20.48
C THR A 46 -3.31 3.88 -20.78
N GLY A 47 -2.65 3.21 -19.85
CA GLY A 47 -2.08 1.88 -20.05
C GLY A 47 -2.75 0.80 -19.20
N ARG A 48 -2.51 -0.46 -19.57
CA ARG A 48 -2.95 -1.63 -18.82
C ARG A 48 -2.55 -1.52 -17.35
N ILE A 49 -3.52 -1.63 -16.44
CA ILE A 49 -3.29 -1.61 -14.99
C ILE A 49 -4.42 -2.31 -14.25
N ILE A 50 -4.06 -2.93 -13.13
CA ILE A 50 -5.01 -3.47 -12.15
C ILE A 50 -5.03 -2.58 -10.91
N LEU A 51 -6.20 -2.10 -10.51
CA LEU A 51 -6.36 -1.26 -9.32
C LEU A 51 -7.07 -2.06 -8.23
N PHE A 52 -6.42 -2.25 -7.09
CA PHE A 52 -7.05 -2.79 -5.89
C PHE A 52 -7.64 -1.65 -5.08
N VAL A 53 -8.96 -1.58 -5.02
CA VAL A 53 -9.68 -0.53 -4.30
C VAL A 53 -10.10 -1.06 -2.95
N SER A 54 -9.67 -0.38 -1.88
CA SER A 54 -10.04 -0.67 -0.50
C SER A 54 -11.03 0.37 0.02
N PRO A 55 -11.91 0.01 0.98
CA PRO A 55 -12.75 1.00 1.63
C PRO A 55 -11.90 2.02 2.39
N ASP A 56 -12.33 3.28 2.37
CA ASP A 56 -11.75 4.33 3.20
C ASP A 56 -12.19 4.21 4.66
N SER A 57 -11.65 5.08 5.53
CA SER A 57 -11.97 5.02 6.96
C SER A 57 -13.46 5.20 7.31
N GLN A 58 -14.21 5.99 6.52
CA GLN A 58 -15.63 6.21 6.75
C GLN A 58 -16.43 4.98 6.32
N GLU A 59 -16.06 4.40 5.18
CA GLU A 59 -16.67 3.16 4.69
C GLU A 59 -16.35 1.98 5.59
N VAL A 60 -15.13 1.87 6.12
CA VAL A 60 -14.79 0.86 7.12
C VAL A 60 -15.69 0.98 8.35
N ALA A 61 -15.92 2.20 8.86
CA ALA A 61 -16.83 2.42 9.98
C ALA A 61 -18.27 2.02 9.63
N ALA A 62 -18.74 2.38 8.43
CA ALA A 62 -20.08 2.03 7.95
C ALA A 62 -20.25 0.51 7.77
N LEU A 63 -19.26 -0.17 7.20
CA LEU A 63 -19.25 -1.62 7.01
C LEU A 63 -19.28 -2.34 8.36
N LYS A 64 -18.43 -1.96 9.32
CA LYS A 64 -18.45 -2.49 10.68
C LYS A 64 -19.80 -2.29 11.37
N GLN A 65 -20.44 -1.14 11.18
CA GLN A 65 -21.76 -0.88 11.71
C GLN A 65 -22.84 -1.74 11.04
N GLN A 66 -22.72 -1.99 9.74
CA GLN A 66 -23.71 -2.74 8.95
C GLN A 66 -23.66 -4.25 9.20
N MET A 67 -22.48 -4.86 9.21
CA MET A 67 -22.33 -6.32 9.33
C MET A 67 -21.87 -6.80 10.71
N GLY A 68 -21.40 -5.89 11.57
CA GLY A 68 -20.78 -6.24 12.84
C GLY A 68 -19.25 -6.31 12.71
N GLU A 69 -18.56 -6.01 13.81
CA GLU A 69 -17.11 -5.87 13.79
C GLU A 69 -16.38 -7.21 13.58
N GLU A 70 -16.88 -8.30 14.17
CA GLU A 70 -16.29 -9.64 13.98
C GLU A 70 -16.38 -10.09 12.52
N ASP A 71 -17.59 -10.04 11.94
CA ASP A 71 -17.83 -10.40 10.54
C ASP A 71 -17.04 -9.51 9.57
N PHE A 72 -16.90 -8.22 9.88
CA PHE A 72 -16.04 -7.31 9.10
C PHE A 72 -14.58 -7.80 9.07
N TYR A 73 -14.03 -8.21 10.21
CA TYR A 73 -12.65 -8.68 10.25
C TYR A 73 -12.46 -10.03 9.56
N VAL A 74 -13.45 -10.92 9.60
CA VAL A 74 -13.43 -12.16 8.81
C VAL A 74 -13.39 -11.85 7.32
N ALA A 75 -14.29 -10.97 6.84
CA ALA A 75 -14.31 -10.55 5.44
C ALA A 75 -13.01 -9.85 5.01
N ALA A 76 -12.44 -9.02 5.88
CA ALA A 76 -11.17 -8.35 5.63
C ALA A 76 -9.99 -9.32 5.57
N ASP A 77 -10.00 -10.39 6.38
CA ASP A 77 -8.97 -11.43 6.36
C ASP A 77 -9.02 -12.24 5.06
N ASP A 78 -10.22 -12.67 4.65
CA ASP A 78 -10.44 -13.35 3.38
C ASP A 78 -9.96 -12.48 2.20
N GLU A 79 -10.36 -11.21 2.18
CA GLU A 79 -9.94 -10.29 1.12
C GLU A 79 -8.43 -10.07 1.09
N ASN A 80 -7.78 -9.95 2.25
CA ASN A 80 -6.32 -9.84 2.32
C ASN A 80 -5.63 -11.08 1.78
N TRP A 81 -6.15 -12.27 2.08
CA TRP A 81 -5.63 -13.54 1.55
C TRP A 81 -5.73 -13.57 0.01
N TYR A 82 -6.91 -13.30 -0.54
CA TYR A 82 -7.10 -13.29 -2.00
C TYR A 82 -6.30 -12.20 -2.69
N ARG A 83 -6.20 -11.01 -2.08
CA ARG A 83 -5.39 -9.91 -2.60
C ARG A 83 -3.91 -10.28 -2.65
N SER A 84 -3.39 -10.92 -1.61
CA SER A 84 -1.99 -11.41 -1.60
C SER A 84 -1.75 -12.41 -2.72
N ALA A 85 -2.64 -13.40 -2.88
CA ALA A 85 -2.55 -14.36 -3.98
C ALA A 85 -2.66 -13.67 -5.36
N GLY A 86 -3.45 -12.61 -5.45
CA GLY A 86 -3.56 -11.76 -6.63
C GLY A 86 -2.26 -11.03 -6.97
N PHE A 87 -1.55 -10.49 -5.98
CA PHE A 87 -0.24 -9.87 -6.18
C PHE A 87 0.79 -10.87 -6.71
N ASP A 88 0.89 -12.05 -6.11
CA ASP A 88 1.80 -13.10 -6.57
C ASP A 88 1.54 -13.49 -8.03
N LEU A 89 0.25 -13.61 -8.41
CA LEU A 89 -0.16 -13.87 -9.78
C LEU A 89 0.26 -12.73 -10.72
N LEU A 90 -0.04 -11.49 -10.39
CA LEU A 90 0.25 -10.32 -11.23
C LEU A 90 1.76 -10.11 -11.40
N ASP A 91 2.54 -10.33 -10.34
CA ASP A 91 4.01 -10.31 -10.39
C ASP A 91 4.55 -11.38 -11.34
N SER A 92 3.99 -12.60 -11.29
CA SER A 92 4.38 -13.69 -12.19
C SER A 92 4.08 -13.38 -13.68
N LEU A 93 3.04 -12.59 -13.93
CA LEU A 93 2.63 -12.17 -15.27
C LEU A 93 3.26 -10.83 -15.69
N GLN A 94 4.01 -10.18 -14.81
CA GLN A 94 4.59 -8.85 -15.01
C GLN A 94 3.53 -7.78 -15.37
N VAL A 95 2.35 -7.88 -14.77
CA VAL A 95 1.24 -6.93 -14.97
C VAL A 95 1.32 -5.84 -13.91
N ALA A 96 1.24 -4.57 -14.34
CA ALA A 96 1.26 -3.44 -13.41
C ALA A 96 -0.01 -3.39 -12.55
N TYR A 97 0.18 -3.12 -11.26
CA TYR A 97 -0.93 -2.92 -10.33
C TYR A 97 -0.61 -1.89 -9.26
N THR A 98 -1.65 -1.34 -8.63
CA THR A 98 -1.53 -0.48 -7.45
C THR A 98 -2.72 -0.66 -6.52
N SER A 99 -2.60 -0.15 -5.29
CA SER A 99 -3.68 -0.12 -4.30
C SER A 99 -4.08 1.32 -3.99
N THR A 100 -5.37 1.55 -3.80
CA THR A 100 -5.91 2.89 -3.48
C THR A 100 -7.25 2.78 -2.74
N SER A 101 -7.69 3.87 -2.12
CA SER A 101 -9.08 4.04 -1.66
C SER A 101 -9.90 4.97 -2.55
N GLU A 102 -9.27 5.57 -3.56
CA GLU A 102 -9.92 6.41 -4.57
C GLU A 102 -10.93 5.58 -5.38
N LYS A 103 -12.06 6.20 -5.72
CA LYS A 103 -13.14 5.55 -6.48
C LYS A 103 -13.53 6.32 -7.74
N LYS A 104 -12.87 7.44 -8.01
CA LYS A 104 -13.06 8.24 -9.21
C LYS A 104 -11.79 8.20 -10.04
N PHE A 105 -11.94 7.81 -11.30
CA PHE A 105 -10.81 7.67 -12.20
C PHE A 105 -11.23 8.10 -13.60
N THR A 106 -10.27 8.67 -14.33
CA THR A 106 -10.40 8.94 -15.77
C THR A 106 -9.53 7.95 -16.54
N PHE A 107 -10.12 7.24 -17.50
CA PHE A 107 -9.43 6.28 -18.36
C PHE A 107 -9.47 6.72 -19.82
N MET A 108 -8.47 6.33 -20.61
CA MET A 108 -8.41 6.57 -22.06
C MET A 108 -9.05 5.42 -22.85
N VAL A 109 -10.36 5.45 -23.06
CA VAL A 109 -11.11 4.37 -23.73
C VAL A 109 -11.39 4.73 -25.18
N ASP A 110 -10.99 3.88 -26.12
CA ASP A 110 -11.09 4.12 -27.57
C ASP A 110 -10.51 5.49 -28.01
N GLY A 111 -9.47 5.96 -27.32
CA GLY A 111 -8.83 7.25 -27.60
C GLY A 111 -9.57 8.47 -27.05
N LEU A 112 -10.58 8.27 -26.19
CA LEU A 112 -11.33 9.32 -25.50
C LEU A 112 -11.19 9.19 -23.98
N GLU A 113 -11.06 10.32 -23.30
CA GLU A 113 -11.12 10.37 -21.85
C GLU A 113 -12.55 10.06 -21.37
N GLN A 114 -12.68 9.11 -20.47
CA GLN A 114 -13.96 8.71 -19.87
C GLN A 114 -13.82 8.64 -18.35
N ASP A 115 -14.73 9.32 -17.65
CA ASP A 115 -14.78 9.34 -16.20
C ASP A 115 -15.64 8.20 -15.66
N TYR A 116 -15.13 7.54 -14.63
CA TYR A 116 -15.81 6.48 -13.92
C TYR A 116 -15.83 6.79 -12.42
N ASP A 117 -17.01 6.65 -11.81
CA ASP A 117 -17.23 6.87 -10.39
C ASP A 117 -17.90 5.63 -9.78
N TRP A 118 -17.18 5.00 -8.85
CA TRP A 118 -17.63 3.82 -8.11
C TRP A 118 -18.02 4.12 -6.66
N SER A 119 -18.06 5.41 -6.26
CA SER A 119 -18.31 5.83 -4.89
C SER A 119 -19.63 5.33 -4.30
N GLU A 120 -20.68 5.21 -5.13
CA GLU A 120 -22.01 4.78 -4.68
C GLU A 120 -22.32 3.31 -4.97
N LYS A 121 -21.54 2.66 -5.84
CA LYS A 121 -21.92 1.38 -6.46
C LYS A 121 -21.26 0.16 -5.84
N THR A 122 -20.16 0.35 -5.10
CA THR A 122 -19.33 -0.77 -4.66
C THR A 122 -18.72 -0.47 -3.28
N PRO A 123 -19.54 -0.47 -2.20
CA PRO A 123 -19.00 -0.29 -0.86
C PRO A 123 -18.13 -1.51 -0.50
N GLY A 124 -16.89 -1.26 -0.07
CA GLY A 124 -15.95 -2.31 0.31
C GLY A 124 -14.80 -2.49 -0.68
N TRP A 125 -14.29 -3.72 -0.75
CA TRP A 125 -13.13 -4.07 -1.56
C TRP A 125 -13.56 -4.54 -2.95
N PHE A 126 -12.87 -4.06 -3.97
CA PHE A 126 -13.05 -4.51 -5.35
C PHE A 126 -11.79 -4.25 -6.15
N VAL A 127 -11.74 -4.84 -7.34
CA VAL A 127 -10.62 -4.72 -8.27
C VAL A 127 -11.12 -4.14 -9.58
N ILE A 128 -10.43 -3.13 -10.09
CA ILE A 128 -10.65 -2.59 -11.43
C ILE A 128 -9.60 -3.18 -12.36
N LEU A 129 -10.07 -3.82 -13.43
CA LEU A 129 -9.23 -4.32 -14.51
C LEU A 129 -9.34 -3.34 -15.69
N TYR A 130 -8.20 -2.81 -16.14
CA TYR A 130 -8.13 -1.97 -17.33
C TYR A 130 -7.04 -2.46 -18.27
N ASP A 131 -7.38 -2.66 -19.54
CA ASP A 131 -6.46 -3.24 -20.54
C ASP A 131 -5.73 -2.19 -21.39
N GLY A 132 -6.06 -0.90 -21.21
CA GLY A 132 -5.49 0.21 -21.99
C GLY A 132 -6.35 0.66 -23.18
N THR A 133 -7.46 -0.02 -23.48
CA THR A 133 -8.26 0.26 -24.69
C THR A 133 -9.76 0.25 -24.44
N ARG A 134 -10.27 -0.77 -23.73
CA ARG A 134 -11.69 -0.98 -23.46
C ARG A 134 -12.08 -0.37 -22.12
N ALA A 135 -13.38 -0.17 -21.93
CA ALA A 135 -13.93 0.27 -20.65
C ALA A 135 -13.45 -0.65 -19.50
N PRO A 136 -13.04 -0.07 -18.35
CA PRO A 136 -12.60 -0.83 -17.19
C PRO A 136 -13.70 -1.75 -16.66
N VAL A 137 -13.30 -2.93 -16.19
CA VAL A 137 -14.19 -3.96 -15.64
C VAL A 137 -13.96 -4.08 -14.14
N VAL A 138 -15.04 -4.16 -13.37
CA VAL A 138 -14.98 -4.42 -11.92
C VAL A 138 -15.09 -5.93 -11.66
N THR A 139 -14.26 -6.42 -10.74
CA THR A 139 -14.26 -7.79 -10.22
C THR A 139 -13.84 -7.78 -8.75
N PHE A 140 -13.64 -8.95 -8.16
CA PHE A 140 -13.16 -9.11 -6.77
C PHE A 140 -11.84 -9.87 -6.75
N SER A 141 -11.05 -9.71 -5.69
CA SER A 141 -9.73 -10.35 -5.57
C SER A 141 -9.82 -11.88 -5.70
N VAL A 142 -10.89 -12.49 -5.16
CA VAL A 142 -11.16 -13.94 -5.29
C VAL A 142 -11.36 -14.40 -6.74
N GLU A 143 -11.84 -13.52 -7.62
CA GLU A 143 -12.13 -13.85 -9.02
C GLU A 143 -10.93 -13.61 -9.93
N LEU A 144 -9.91 -12.89 -9.46
CA LEU A 144 -8.77 -12.47 -10.28
C LEU A 144 -8.08 -13.63 -11.03
N PRO A 145 -7.86 -14.83 -10.42
CA PRO A 145 -7.29 -15.98 -11.13
C PRO A 145 -8.14 -16.49 -12.30
N THR A 146 -9.44 -16.24 -12.28
CA THR A 146 -10.36 -16.61 -13.38
C THR A 146 -10.42 -15.57 -14.49
N ARG A 147 -9.83 -14.38 -14.26
CA ARG A 147 -9.80 -13.24 -15.18
C ARG A 147 -8.47 -13.12 -15.93
N VAL A 148 -7.61 -14.13 -15.90
CA VAL A 148 -6.27 -14.10 -16.49
C VAL A 148 -6.27 -13.73 -17.98
N SER A 149 -7.28 -14.12 -18.76
CA SER A 149 -7.37 -13.71 -20.17
C SER A 149 -7.41 -12.20 -20.35
N PHE A 150 -8.10 -11.48 -19.45
CA PHE A 150 -8.11 -10.02 -19.43
C PHE A 150 -6.72 -9.43 -19.13
N LEU A 151 -5.86 -10.18 -18.44
CA LEU A 151 -4.52 -9.74 -18.02
C LEU A 151 -3.46 -9.96 -19.10
N THR A 152 -3.69 -10.89 -20.03
CA THR A 152 -2.67 -11.37 -20.97
C THR A 152 -2.95 -11.09 -22.44
N GLU A 153 -4.21 -10.84 -22.81
CA GLU A 153 -4.63 -10.47 -24.19
C GLU A 153 -4.42 -8.98 -24.44
#